data_AF-A0AA48HMX5-F1
#
_entry.id   AF-A0AA48HMX5-F1
#
_cell.length_a   1.000
_cell.length_b   1.000
_cell.length_c   1.000
_cell.angle_alpha   90.00
_cell.angle_beta   90.00
_cell.angle_gamma   90.00
#
_symmetry.space_group_name_H-M   'P 1'
#
loop_
_entity.id
_entity.type
_entity.pdbx_description
1 polymer ?
#
loop_
_entity_poly.entity_id
_entity_poly.type
_entity_poly.pdbx_seq_one_letter_code
_entity_poly.pdbx_strand_id
1 'polypeptide(L)'
;MFKSFKSMAQRHDAELVMHSLGGDREAFCEIVSRYQNLLCSVAYAALGDLKQSEDVTQEAFIEAWRKLDTLRDPEKLKSWLCGILRFKISHYHRKETQQPTKHAQEIQEDSAMSEGNLDDEAIQVQQEALLWRAIANMETHYREPLILFYREQQSVQAVAEKLDLSEDTAKQRLSRGRKLLKQAMSAFVEEALKNSKPGTAFTAAVFTAISGIAPPAKAAALGASATKASGAFSLSGIITLLAIASGFISAFFGLRAGLDQTRTEKERQLVIRIVMQFILAAVLFTLGMLGTKALAYSFPAQAKLLAWLSQYWVLIFALFYFYLARRMLQKQRQLRMQERIFQPESFAQEDLKDTKRSEFKSKLTLFGVPLVHVQFAMPEEDYRPAIGWIAGGSYAKGLLFAWGGVAIAPISVGIISVGVLSIGAIGFGVLSMGTVAIGLLAFGASAIGIKAWSSLSSLGWESAISGGFAIANDAAVGAIAFAEEANTEIARELVQLAWFQEFHHWPLALLAIMVIVPSILYARNVRQRMAPPRR
;
A
#
# COMPACT_ATOMS: atom_id res chain seq x y z
N MET A 1 14.76 6.55 -48.76
CA MET A 1 15.25 7.88 -48.33
C MET A 1 15.70 7.86 -46.85
N PHE A 2 16.53 6.88 -46.45
CA PHE A 2 16.93 6.65 -45.04
C PHE A 2 18.38 6.13 -44.95
N LYS A 3 19.29 6.61 -45.81
CA LYS A 3 20.69 6.15 -45.83
C LYS A 3 21.73 7.25 -45.51
N SER A 4 21.32 8.48 -45.20
CA SER A 4 22.27 9.60 -44.97
C SER A 4 22.33 10.13 -43.53
N PHE A 5 21.59 9.55 -42.57
CA PHE A 5 21.62 10.03 -41.18
C PHE A 5 22.86 9.56 -40.39
N LYS A 6 23.65 8.61 -40.91
CA LYS A 6 24.73 7.97 -40.15
C LYS A 6 26.10 8.65 -40.31
N SER A 7 26.28 9.61 -41.22
CA SER A 7 27.53 10.35 -41.40
C SER A 7 27.48 11.82 -40.95
N MET A 8 26.38 12.28 -40.34
CA MET A 8 26.21 13.67 -39.89
C MET A 8 26.42 13.89 -38.38
N ALA A 9 26.49 12.82 -37.59
CA ALA A 9 26.61 12.87 -36.12
C ALA A 9 27.96 13.43 -35.59
N GLN A 10 28.85 13.89 -36.46
CA GLN A 10 30.16 14.46 -36.12
C GLN A 10 30.39 15.89 -36.61
N ARG A 11 29.37 16.57 -37.17
CA ARG A 11 29.54 18.00 -37.52
C ARG A 11 29.61 18.85 -36.26
N HIS A 12 30.67 19.64 -36.17
CA HIS A 12 30.88 20.59 -35.08
C HIS A 12 29.83 21.69 -35.14
N ASP A 13 29.44 22.25 -33.99
CA ASP A 13 28.39 23.28 -33.92
C ASP A 13 28.68 24.47 -34.84
N ALA A 14 29.95 24.86 -34.93
CA ALA A 14 30.40 25.93 -35.82
C ALA A 14 30.06 25.65 -37.29
N GLU A 15 30.23 24.42 -37.77
CA GLU A 15 29.91 24.04 -39.16
C GLU A 15 28.41 24.11 -39.41
N LEU A 16 27.60 23.61 -38.48
CA LEU A 16 26.14 23.67 -38.60
C LEU A 16 25.63 25.11 -38.64
N VAL A 17 26.22 26.01 -37.86
CA VAL A 17 25.91 27.45 -37.90
C VAL A 17 26.27 28.04 -39.27
N MET A 18 27.47 27.77 -39.78
CA MET A 18 27.92 28.32 -41.07
C MET A 18 27.05 27.83 -42.24
N HIS A 19 26.68 26.54 -42.25
CA HIS A 19 25.77 26.00 -43.27
C HIS A 19 24.36 26.61 -43.15
N SER A 20 23.86 26.79 -41.92
CA SER A 20 22.56 27.43 -41.69
C SER A 20 22.53 28.89 -42.17
N LEU A 21 23.62 29.65 -41.94
CA LEU A 21 23.78 31.02 -42.47
C LEU A 21 23.86 31.05 -44.00
N GLY A 22 24.38 29.98 -44.62
CA GLY A 22 24.35 29.76 -46.07
C GLY A 22 22.98 29.38 -46.64
N GLY A 23 21.94 29.30 -45.80
CA GLY A 23 20.57 28.97 -46.21
C GLY A 23 20.20 27.49 -46.13
N ASP A 24 21.08 26.63 -45.62
CA ASP A 24 20.81 25.20 -45.42
C ASP A 24 19.84 25.00 -44.23
N ARG A 25 18.58 24.69 -44.54
CA ARG A 25 17.56 24.41 -43.53
C ARG A 25 17.79 23.08 -42.81
N GLU A 26 18.40 22.10 -43.47
CA GLU A 26 18.67 20.80 -42.87
C GLU A 26 19.74 20.93 -41.78
N ALA A 27 20.75 21.79 -41.99
CA ALA A 27 21.76 22.10 -40.98
C ALA A 27 21.16 22.68 -39.70
N PHE A 28 20.12 23.51 -39.80
CA PHE A 28 19.44 24.06 -38.63
C PHE A 28 18.47 23.06 -37.98
N CYS A 29 17.82 22.19 -38.75
CA CYS A 29 17.04 21.08 -38.19
C CYS A 29 17.92 20.18 -37.31
N GLU A 30 19.19 19.97 -37.68
CA GLU A 30 20.14 19.22 -36.86
C GLU A 30 20.48 19.96 -35.55
N ILE A 31 20.62 21.29 -35.59
CA ILE A 31 20.78 22.12 -34.37
C ILE A 31 19.56 21.95 -33.45
N VAL A 32 18.35 22.01 -34.00
CA VAL A 32 17.10 21.81 -33.23
C VAL A 32 17.09 20.41 -32.61
N SER A 33 17.34 19.37 -33.39
CA SER A 33 17.38 17.98 -32.93
C SER A 33 18.38 17.78 -31.78
N ARG A 34 19.57 18.41 -31.88
CA ARG A 34 20.64 18.34 -30.88
C ARG A 34 20.27 19.03 -29.57
N TYR A 35 19.59 20.18 -29.64
CA TYR A 35 19.39 21.07 -28.51
C TYR A 35 17.96 21.08 -27.94
N GLN A 36 16.97 20.47 -28.61
CA GLN A 36 15.56 20.48 -28.18
C GLN A 36 15.37 19.94 -26.76
N ASN A 37 16.02 18.83 -26.40
CA ASN A 37 15.86 18.25 -25.06
C ASN A 37 16.46 19.17 -23.99
N LEU A 38 17.58 19.84 -24.28
CA LEU A 38 18.20 20.78 -23.35
C LEU A 38 17.30 21.98 -23.12
N LEU A 39 16.88 22.65 -24.20
CA LEU A 39 16.06 23.86 -24.10
C LEU A 39 14.68 23.55 -23.49
N CYS A 40 14.01 22.48 -23.91
CA CYS A 40 12.74 22.07 -23.30
C CYS A 40 12.90 21.73 -21.82
N SER A 41 14.04 21.15 -21.40
CA SER A 41 14.27 20.85 -19.98
C SER A 41 14.52 22.10 -19.15
N VAL A 42 15.27 23.08 -19.68
CA VAL A 42 15.50 24.37 -19.03
C VAL A 42 14.19 25.18 -18.96
N ALA A 43 13.40 25.18 -20.03
CA ALA A 43 12.09 25.83 -20.07
C ALA A 43 11.12 25.18 -19.07
N TYR A 44 11.04 23.86 -19.06
CA TYR A 44 10.21 23.10 -18.11
C TYR A 44 10.63 23.37 -16.67
N ALA A 45 11.94 23.39 -16.39
CA ALA A 45 12.48 23.73 -15.07
C ALA A 45 12.08 25.13 -14.59
N ALA A 46 11.86 26.07 -15.52
CA ALA A 46 11.43 27.42 -15.18
C ALA A 46 9.91 27.58 -15.07
N LEU A 47 9.15 26.96 -15.99
CA LEU A 47 7.71 27.21 -16.17
C LEU A 47 6.80 26.22 -15.44
N GLY A 48 7.20 24.97 -15.23
CA GLY A 48 6.37 23.98 -14.54
C GLY A 48 5.28 23.32 -15.40
N ASP A 49 5.06 23.76 -16.64
CA ASP A 49 4.04 23.23 -17.55
C ASP A 49 4.69 22.70 -18.84
N LEU A 50 4.34 21.47 -19.24
CA LEU A 50 4.93 20.81 -20.41
C LEU A 50 4.61 21.57 -21.70
N LYS A 51 3.34 21.89 -21.91
CA LYS A 51 2.86 22.53 -23.14
C LYS A 51 3.47 23.92 -23.29
N GLN A 52 3.48 24.70 -22.23
CA GLN A 52 4.11 26.04 -22.22
C GLN A 52 5.62 25.94 -22.44
N SER A 53 6.29 24.92 -21.89
CA SER A 53 7.72 24.71 -22.10
C SER A 53 8.07 24.38 -23.55
N GLU A 54 7.21 23.63 -24.24
CA GLU A 54 7.35 23.34 -25.68
C GLU A 54 7.11 24.59 -26.51
N ASP A 55 6.04 25.34 -26.23
CA ASP A 55 5.72 26.59 -26.93
C ASP A 55 6.85 27.63 -26.82
N VAL A 56 7.36 27.87 -25.60
CA VAL A 56 8.46 28.82 -25.37
C VAL A 56 9.76 28.35 -26.01
N THR A 57 10.02 27.04 -26.02
CA THR A 57 11.19 26.47 -26.69
C THR A 57 11.08 26.62 -28.21
N GLN A 58 9.90 26.38 -28.77
CA GLN A 58 9.64 26.60 -30.20
C GLN A 58 9.85 28.06 -30.58
N GLU A 59 9.32 29.00 -29.80
CA GLU A 59 9.58 30.43 -30.02
C GLU A 59 11.06 30.78 -29.94
N ALA A 60 11.81 30.17 -29.00
CA ALA A 60 13.24 30.38 -28.88
C ALA A 60 14.01 29.89 -30.11
N PHE A 61 13.65 28.73 -30.68
CA PHE A 61 14.27 28.24 -31.92
C PHE A 61 13.90 29.09 -33.14
N ILE A 62 12.66 29.58 -33.23
CA ILE A 62 12.26 30.50 -34.32
C ILE A 62 13.02 31.82 -34.22
N GLU A 63 13.19 32.35 -32.99
CA GLU A 63 13.99 33.55 -32.75
C GLU A 63 15.47 33.31 -33.09
N ALA A 64 16.00 32.14 -32.72
CA ALA A 64 17.37 31.73 -33.04
C ALA A 64 17.59 31.63 -34.56
N TRP A 65 16.64 31.06 -35.31
CA TRP A 65 16.70 31.03 -36.77
C TRP A 65 16.76 32.44 -37.38
N ARG A 66 15.95 33.36 -36.86
CA ARG A 66 15.90 34.76 -37.36
C ARG A 66 17.14 35.58 -37.04
N LYS A 67 17.83 35.25 -35.94
CA LYS A 67 18.96 36.03 -35.41
C LYS A 67 20.29 35.28 -35.48
N LEU A 68 20.35 34.18 -36.20
CA LEU A 68 21.55 33.33 -36.24
C LEU A 68 22.78 34.10 -36.73
N ASP A 69 22.57 35.10 -37.58
CA ASP A 69 23.57 36.06 -38.08
C ASP A 69 24.19 36.94 -37.00
N THR A 70 23.52 37.10 -35.85
CA THR A 70 24.03 37.87 -34.71
C THR A 70 24.97 37.07 -33.80
N LEU A 71 25.10 35.75 -34.02
CA LEU A 71 26.02 34.89 -33.27
C LEU A 71 27.46 35.19 -33.69
N ARG A 72 28.19 35.94 -32.86
CA ARG A 72 29.58 36.35 -33.13
C ARG A 72 30.58 35.20 -33.12
N ASP A 73 30.30 34.16 -32.35
CA ASP A 73 31.19 33.04 -32.12
C ASP A 73 30.38 31.74 -32.30
N PRO A 74 30.53 31.06 -33.46
CA PRO A 74 29.79 29.84 -33.77
C PRO A 74 30.00 28.71 -32.74
N GLU A 75 31.13 28.70 -32.02
CA GLU A 75 31.40 27.69 -30.98
C GLU A 75 30.55 27.90 -29.72
N LYS A 76 29.96 29.08 -29.54
CA LYS A 76 29.13 29.44 -28.38
C LYS A 76 27.63 29.23 -28.59
N LEU A 77 27.24 28.53 -29.66
CA LEU A 77 25.85 28.27 -30.05
C LEU A 77 24.98 27.84 -28.86
N LYS A 78 25.42 26.85 -28.08
CA LYS A 78 24.70 26.33 -26.90
C LYS A 78 24.37 27.42 -25.88
N SER A 79 25.39 28.21 -25.49
CA SER A 79 25.24 29.28 -24.49
C SER A 79 24.34 30.42 -25.01
N TRP A 80 24.43 30.71 -26.31
CA TRP A 80 23.60 31.72 -26.98
C TRP A 80 22.14 31.30 -27.07
N LEU A 81 21.86 30.03 -27.44
CA LEU A 81 20.52 29.45 -27.43
C LEU A 81 19.88 29.49 -26.03
N CYS A 82 20.65 29.11 -24.99
CA CYS A 82 20.19 29.21 -23.60
C CYS A 82 19.90 30.67 -23.19
N GLY A 83 20.65 31.65 -23.72
CA GLY A 83 20.40 33.07 -23.51
C GLY A 83 19.09 33.54 -24.12
N ILE A 84 18.80 33.17 -25.37
CA ILE A 84 17.52 33.46 -26.04
C ILE A 84 16.36 32.84 -25.25
N LEU A 85 16.51 31.58 -24.85
CA LEU A 85 15.49 30.89 -24.08
C LEU A 85 15.19 31.59 -22.75
N ARG A 86 16.23 31.94 -21.98
CA ARG A 86 16.07 32.68 -20.70
C ARG A 86 15.39 34.03 -20.89
N PHE A 87 15.67 34.73 -21.99
CA PHE A 87 14.98 35.97 -22.33
C PHE A 87 13.48 35.73 -22.60
N LYS A 88 13.13 34.69 -23.37
CA LYS A 88 11.73 34.31 -23.64
C LYS A 88 10.98 33.89 -22.37
N ILE A 89 11.61 33.11 -21.50
CA ILE A 89 11.06 32.73 -20.18
C ILE A 89 10.80 33.98 -19.32
N SER A 90 11.75 34.92 -19.26
CA SER A 90 11.59 36.18 -18.51
C SER A 90 10.43 37.03 -19.07
N HIS A 91 10.31 37.11 -20.39
CA HIS A 91 9.21 37.79 -21.06
C HIS A 91 7.85 37.12 -20.78
N TYR A 92 7.81 35.78 -20.77
CA TYR A 92 6.63 34.99 -20.43
C TYR A 92 6.12 35.33 -19.01
N HIS A 93 7.00 35.24 -18.00
CA HIS A 93 6.64 35.58 -16.61
C HIS A 93 6.17 37.03 -16.44
N ARG A 94 6.77 37.98 -17.16
CA ARG A 94 6.35 39.39 -17.11
C ARG A 94 4.96 39.60 -17.70
N LYS A 95 4.61 38.88 -18.77
CA LYS A 95 3.29 38.93 -19.42
C LYS A 95 2.21 38.29 -18.55
N GLU A 96 2.53 37.20 -17.87
CA GLU A 96 1.64 36.52 -16.92
C GLU A 96 1.36 37.39 -15.69
N THR A 97 2.40 38.03 -15.12
CA THR A 97 2.27 38.92 -13.95
C THR A 97 1.43 40.19 -14.26
N GLN A 98 1.40 40.62 -15.52
CA GLN A 98 0.63 41.79 -15.96
C GLN A 98 -0.83 41.48 -16.33
N GLN A 99 -1.25 40.22 -16.29
CA GLN A 99 -2.64 39.79 -16.47
C GLN A 99 -3.19 39.18 -15.18
N PRO A 100 -3.61 39.98 -14.18
CA PRO A 100 -4.31 39.42 -13.04
C PRO A 100 -5.72 38.97 -13.47
N THR A 101 -6.14 37.81 -12.99
CA THR A 101 -7.52 37.25 -13.06
C THR A 101 -8.08 36.89 -14.44
N LYS A 102 -7.89 35.64 -14.86
CA LYS A 102 -8.91 34.87 -15.63
C LYS A 102 -9.10 33.43 -15.16
N HIS A 103 -8.11 32.79 -14.52
CA HIS A 103 -8.25 31.40 -14.08
C HIS A 103 -8.93 31.16 -12.73
N ALA A 104 -9.40 32.20 -12.03
CA ALA A 104 -10.12 32.03 -10.77
C ALA A 104 -11.65 31.85 -10.92
N GLN A 105 -12.20 31.99 -12.13
CA GLN A 105 -13.67 31.95 -12.36
C GLN A 105 -14.15 30.84 -13.32
N GLU A 106 -13.27 30.13 -14.03
CA GLU A 106 -13.69 29.06 -14.95
C GLU A 106 -13.77 27.65 -14.32
N ILE A 107 -13.39 27.48 -13.05
CA ILE A 107 -13.46 26.16 -12.36
C ILE A 107 -14.87 25.87 -11.80
N GLN A 108 -15.82 26.83 -11.87
CA GLN A 108 -17.08 26.71 -11.12
C GLN A 108 -18.31 26.26 -11.92
N GLU A 109 -18.27 26.04 -13.25
CA GLU A 109 -19.52 25.79 -14.00
C GLU A 109 -19.57 24.55 -14.94
N ASP A 110 -18.52 23.76 -15.14
CA ASP A 110 -18.59 22.55 -15.99
C ASP A 110 -18.37 21.25 -15.21
N SER A 111 -19.29 20.92 -14.31
CA SER A 111 -19.35 19.58 -13.69
C SER A 111 -20.79 19.10 -13.57
N ALA A 112 -21.47 19.01 -14.71
CA ALA A 112 -22.68 18.22 -14.86
C ALA A 112 -22.34 16.89 -15.57
N MET A 113 -22.41 15.81 -14.80
CA MET A 113 -22.61 14.41 -15.21
C MET A 113 -21.60 13.75 -16.17
N SER A 114 -20.72 12.93 -15.59
CA SER A 114 -20.47 11.56 -16.07
C SER A 114 -19.90 10.71 -14.93
N GLU A 115 -20.72 9.80 -14.38
CA GLU A 115 -20.29 8.80 -13.41
C GLU A 115 -19.47 7.71 -14.12
N GLY A 116 -18.15 7.81 -14.02
CA GLY A 116 -17.20 6.77 -14.42
C GLY A 116 -15.84 7.33 -14.80
N ASN A 117 -14.82 7.08 -13.96
CA ASN A 117 -13.37 7.34 -14.16
C ASN A 117 -12.78 8.73 -13.80
N LEU A 118 -13.47 9.58 -13.02
CA LEU A 118 -12.93 10.90 -12.62
C LEU A 118 -11.86 10.87 -11.51
N ASP A 119 -11.81 9.81 -10.70
CA ASP A 119 -10.92 9.78 -9.52
C ASP A 119 -9.43 9.65 -9.92
N ASP A 120 -9.10 8.85 -10.94
CA ASP A 120 -7.70 8.62 -11.33
C ASP A 120 -7.06 9.86 -11.99
N GLU A 121 -7.81 10.60 -12.79
CA GLU A 121 -7.32 11.81 -13.47
C GLU A 121 -7.17 12.97 -12.46
N ALA A 122 -8.14 13.13 -11.54
CA ALA A 122 -8.04 14.11 -10.45
C ALA A 122 -6.86 13.79 -9.50
N ILE A 123 -6.61 12.51 -9.20
CA ILE A 123 -5.47 12.07 -8.37
C ILE A 123 -4.15 12.31 -9.11
N GLN A 124 -4.05 12.04 -10.41
CA GLN A 124 -2.84 12.31 -11.19
C GLN A 124 -2.53 13.80 -11.26
N VAL A 125 -3.53 14.65 -11.52
CA VAL A 125 -3.36 16.11 -11.54
C VAL A 125 -2.89 16.62 -10.18
N GLN A 126 -3.44 16.09 -9.08
CA GLN A 126 -3.00 16.44 -7.73
C GLN A 126 -1.57 15.95 -7.43
N GLN A 127 -1.21 14.74 -7.84
CA GLN A 127 0.15 14.20 -7.65
C GLN A 127 1.19 15.00 -8.45
N GLU A 128 0.88 15.38 -9.69
CA GLU A 128 1.73 16.19 -10.53
C GLU A 128 1.90 17.61 -9.95
N ALA A 129 0.82 18.24 -9.50
CA ALA A 129 0.87 19.54 -8.85
C ALA A 129 1.75 19.54 -7.58
N LEU A 130 1.69 18.47 -6.79
CA LEU A 130 2.50 18.31 -5.57
C LEU A 130 3.98 18.10 -5.87
N LEU A 131 4.28 17.25 -6.86
CA LEU A 131 5.64 17.05 -7.34
C LEU A 131 6.24 18.38 -7.83
N TRP A 132 5.48 19.10 -8.64
CA TRP A 132 5.90 20.38 -9.18
C TRP A 132 6.13 21.45 -8.14
N ARG A 133 5.24 21.54 -7.14
CA ARG A 133 5.41 22.48 -6.03
C ARG A 133 6.71 22.20 -5.25
N ALA A 134 7.12 20.94 -5.12
CA ALA A 134 8.39 20.60 -4.48
C ALA A 134 9.61 20.91 -5.37
N ILE A 135 9.50 20.70 -6.68
CA ILE A 135 10.58 21.00 -7.65
C ILE A 135 10.75 22.52 -7.84
N ALA A 136 9.65 23.28 -7.87
CA ALA A 136 9.65 24.73 -8.05
C ALA A 136 10.27 25.50 -6.87
N ASN A 137 10.28 24.92 -5.67
CA ASN A 137 10.96 25.50 -4.50
C ASN A 137 12.47 25.18 -4.45
N MET A 138 12.97 24.36 -5.36
CA MET A 138 14.39 23.98 -5.42
C MET A 138 15.20 25.04 -6.17
N GLU A 139 16.41 25.38 -5.69
CA GLU A 139 17.31 26.28 -6.43
C GLU A 139 17.64 25.74 -7.84
N THR A 140 17.74 26.64 -8.82
CA THR A 140 17.84 26.31 -10.25
C THR A 140 18.99 25.36 -10.57
N HIS A 141 20.15 25.52 -9.94
CA HIS A 141 21.32 24.66 -10.16
C HIS A 141 21.17 23.22 -9.64
N TYR A 142 20.13 22.93 -8.84
CA TYR A 142 19.75 21.55 -8.51
C TYR A 142 18.57 21.07 -9.34
N ARG A 143 17.65 21.98 -9.69
CA ARG A 143 16.43 21.69 -10.44
C ARG A 143 16.72 21.27 -11.89
N GLU A 144 17.52 22.05 -12.60
CA GLU A 144 17.84 21.82 -14.02
C GLU A 144 18.55 20.47 -14.23
N PRO A 145 19.65 20.12 -13.51
CA PRO A 145 20.27 18.81 -13.67
C PRO A 145 19.32 17.66 -13.34
N LEU A 146 18.46 17.81 -12.33
CA LEU A 146 17.54 16.76 -11.88
C LEU A 146 16.50 16.43 -12.95
N ILE A 147 15.89 17.45 -13.56
CA ILE A 147 14.92 17.28 -14.66
C ILE A 147 15.61 16.68 -15.87
N LEU A 148 16.78 17.21 -16.26
CA LEU A 148 17.57 16.69 -17.37
C LEU A 148 17.94 15.21 -17.16
N PHE A 149 18.36 14.83 -15.96
CA PHE A 149 18.72 13.46 -15.64
C PHE A 149 17.60 12.46 -15.91
N TYR A 150 16.36 12.78 -15.54
CA TYR A 150 15.23 11.88 -15.77
C TYR A 150 14.74 11.90 -17.23
N ARG A 151 14.93 13.01 -17.95
CA ARG A 151 14.62 13.10 -19.40
C ARG A 151 15.68 12.43 -20.28
N GLU A 152 16.94 12.40 -19.84
CA GLU A 152 18.09 11.80 -20.54
C GLU A 152 18.36 10.35 -20.11
N GLN A 153 17.30 9.58 -19.80
CA GLN A 153 17.40 8.16 -19.42
C GLN A 153 18.42 7.88 -18.30
N GLN A 154 18.56 8.81 -17.35
CA GLN A 154 19.42 8.65 -16.16
C GLN A 154 20.93 8.67 -16.45
N SER A 155 21.37 9.31 -17.54
CA SER A 155 22.81 9.48 -17.83
C SER A 155 23.40 10.72 -17.14
N VAL A 156 24.32 10.50 -16.20
CA VAL A 156 25.07 11.58 -15.54
C VAL A 156 26.00 12.29 -16.53
N GLN A 157 26.62 11.52 -17.42
CA GLN A 157 27.53 12.04 -18.45
C GLN A 157 26.79 13.00 -19.38
N ALA A 158 25.61 12.60 -19.88
CA ALA A 158 24.81 13.46 -20.75
C ALA A 158 24.37 14.75 -20.06
N VAL A 159 24.05 14.70 -18.76
CA VAL A 159 23.70 15.90 -17.97
C VAL A 159 24.91 16.83 -17.79
N ALA A 160 26.09 16.26 -17.53
CA ALA A 160 27.34 17.02 -17.39
C ALA A 160 27.70 17.74 -18.70
N GLU A 161 27.66 17.02 -19.82
CA GLU A 161 27.88 17.56 -21.16
C GLU A 161 26.85 18.64 -21.52
N LYS A 162 25.55 18.40 -21.27
CA LYS A 162 24.47 19.35 -21.60
C LYS A 162 24.45 20.60 -20.73
N LEU A 163 25.04 20.58 -19.54
CA LEU A 163 25.09 21.75 -18.64
C LEU A 163 26.49 22.39 -18.53
N ASP A 164 27.49 21.92 -19.28
CA ASP A 164 28.89 22.37 -19.17
C ASP A 164 29.42 22.24 -17.72
N LEU A 165 29.15 21.10 -17.10
CA LEU A 165 29.60 20.76 -15.75
C LEU A 165 30.58 19.60 -15.80
N SER A 166 31.47 19.50 -14.81
CA SER A 166 32.21 18.25 -14.59
C SER A 166 31.23 17.17 -14.13
N GLU A 167 31.52 15.90 -14.47
CA GLU A 167 30.70 14.77 -14.01
C GLU A 167 30.54 14.75 -12.49
N ASP A 168 31.60 15.08 -11.75
CA ASP A 168 31.56 15.11 -10.28
C ASP A 168 30.63 16.21 -9.77
N THR A 169 30.64 17.38 -10.41
CA THR A 169 29.70 18.47 -10.09
C THR A 169 28.27 18.06 -10.40
N ALA A 170 28.02 17.38 -11.52
CA ALA A 170 26.71 16.85 -11.88
C ALA A 170 26.24 15.79 -10.86
N LYS A 171 27.10 14.84 -10.45
CA LYS A 171 26.80 13.85 -9.41
C LYS A 171 26.43 14.51 -8.08
N GLN A 172 27.20 15.51 -7.66
CA GLN A 172 26.94 16.25 -6.42
C GLN A 172 25.61 17.00 -6.48
N ARG A 173 25.34 17.73 -7.57
CA ARG A 173 24.09 18.47 -7.75
C ARG A 173 22.87 17.55 -7.83
N LEU A 174 22.97 16.41 -8.52
CA LEU A 174 21.92 15.39 -8.58
C LEU A 174 21.65 14.74 -7.23
N SER A 175 22.70 14.39 -6.49
CA SER A 175 22.58 13.82 -5.15
C SER A 175 21.89 14.80 -4.19
N ARG A 176 22.31 16.07 -4.23
CA ARG A 176 21.71 17.14 -3.42
C ARG A 176 20.26 17.42 -3.82
N GLY A 177 19.97 17.52 -5.11
CA GLY A 177 18.61 17.73 -5.63
C GLY A 177 17.65 16.62 -5.22
N ARG A 178 18.05 15.34 -5.32
CA ARG A 178 17.24 14.21 -4.83
C ARG A 178 16.98 14.27 -3.33
N LYS A 179 17.99 14.67 -2.54
CA LYS A 179 17.83 14.83 -1.08
C LYS A 179 16.83 15.92 -0.74
N LEU A 180 16.89 17.06 -1.41
CA LEU A 180 15.96 18.18 -1.23
C LEU A 180 14.53 17.77 -1.62
N LEU A 181 14.36 17.09 -2.76
CA LEU A 181 13.05 16.60 -3.20
C LEU A 181 12.43 15.61 -2.19
N LYS A 182 13.24 14.68 -1.69
CA LYS A 182 12.81 13.73 -0.64
C LYS A 182 12.38 14.45 0.64
N GLN A 183 13.13 15.45 1.07
CA GLN A 183 12.80 16.24 2.26
C GLN A 183 11.49 17.01 2.09
N ALA A 184 11.31 17.69 0.96
CA ALA A 184 10.09 18.44 0.65
C ALA A 184 8.85 17.54 0.63
N MET A 185 8.93 16.37 -0.02
CA MET A 185 7.85 15.38 -0.03
C MET A 185 7.56 14.81 1.36
N SER A 186 8.59 14.56 2.17
CA SER A 186 8.41 14.07 3.54
C SER A 186 7.71 15.10 4.42
N ALA A 187 8.11 16.38 4.34
CA ALA A 187 7.50 17.48 5.08
C ALA A 187 6.02 17.66 4.67
N PHE A 188 5.73 17.60 3.37
CA PHE A 188 4.36 17.67 2.87
C PHE A 188 3.47 16.55 3.43
N VAL A 189 3.97 15.30 3.43
CA VAL A 189 3.23 14.17 4.00
C VAL A 189 3.03 14.33 5.51
N GLU A 190 4.05 14.78 6.24
CA GLU A 190 3.92 15.04 7.67
C GLU A 190 2.92 16.15 7.99
N GLU A 191 2.87 17.21 7.19
CA GLU A 191 1.94 18.33 7.35
C GLU A 191 0.50 17.94 6.97
N ALA A 192 0.31 17.20 5.88
CA ALA A 192 -0.98 16.63 5.51
C ALA A 192 -1.54 15.72 6.62
N LEU A 193 -0.68 14.88 7.24
CA LEU A 193 -1.06 14.03 8.37
C LEU A 193 -1.30 14.80 9.67
N LYS A 194 -0.68 15.97 9.85
CA LYS A 194 -0.94 16.85 11.01
C LYS A 194 -2.25 17.63 10.83
N ASN A 195 -2.56 18.06 9.61
CA ASN A 195 -3.76 18.83 9.28
C ASN A 195 -5.01 17.96 9.10
N SER A 196 -4.85 16.65 8.92
CA SER A 196 -5.95 15.67 8.93
C SER A 196 -6.42 15.28 10.35
N LYS A 197 -5.89 15.90 11.40
CA LYS A 197 -6.41 15.73 12.76
C LYS A 197 -7.86 16.26 12.82
N PRO A 198 -8.83 15.49 13.36
CA PRO A 198 -10.21 15.95 13.42
C PRO A 198 -10.32 17.25 14.24
N GLY A 199 -10.81 18.31 13.62
CA GLY A 199 -10.93 19.64 14.23
C GLY A 199 -12.15 19.80 15.15
N THR A 200 -12.33 21.01 15.67
CA THR A 200 -13.48 21.39 16.52
C THR A 200 -14.83 21.14 15.86
N ALA A 201 -14.92 21.20 14.52
CA ALA A 201 -16.11 20.86 13.76
C ALA A 201 -16.49 19.36 13.86
N PHE A 202 -15.51 18.46 13.89
CA PHE A 202 -15.76 17.03 14.17
C PHE A 202 -16.27 16.83 15.60
N THR A 203 -15.67 17.55 16.56
CA THR A 203 -16.11 17.50 17.97
C THR A 203 -17.52 18.05 18.14
N ALA A 204 -17.85 19.16 17.48
CA ALA A 204 -19.19 19.74 17.45
C ALA A 204 -20.18 18.79 16.78
N ALA A 205 -19.85 18.20 15.64
CA ALA A 205 -20.70 17.22 14.95
C ALA A 205 -20.98 15.98 15.82
N VAL A 206 -19.98 15.49 16.56
CA VAL A 206 -20.16 14.42 17.56
C VAL A 206 -21.08 14.88 18.69
N PHE A 207 -20.92 16.11 19.18
CA PHE A 207 -21.75 16.65 20.26
C PHE A 207 -23.22 16.85 19.83
N THR A 208 -23.46 17.31 18.60
CA THR A 208 -24.79 17.42 18.01
C THR A 208 -25.41 16.04 17.77
N ALA A 209 -24.59 15.06 17.35
CA ALA A 209 -25.03 13.67 17.17
C ALA A 209 -25.42 13.00 18.50
N ILE A 210 -24.68 13.28 19.58
CA ILE A 210 -25.02 12.81 20.94
C ILE A 210 -26.30 13.48 21.44
N SER A 211 -26.47 14.78 21.17
CA SER A 211 -27.66 15.55 21.61
C SER A 211 -28.94 15.21 20.84
N GLY A 212 -28.82 14.56 19.66
CA GLY A 212 -29.94 14.01 18.89
C GLY A 212 -30.46 12.65 19.38
N ILE A 213 -29.83 12.05 20.40
CA ILE A 213 -30.28 10.80 21.02
C ILE A 213 -31.30 11.15 22.11
N ALA A 214 -32.59 11.09 21.80
CA ALA A 214 -33.64 11.15 22.83
C ALA A 214 -33.58 9.90 23.74
N PRO A 215 -34.06 9.97 25.00
CA PRO A 215 -34.10 8.82 25.91
C PRO A 215 -34.90 7.63 25.32
N PRO A 216 -34.62 6.39 25.76
CA PRO A 216 -34.97 5.15 25.07
C PRO A 216 -36.48 4.84 24.96
N ALA A 217 -37.37 5.63 25.56
CA ALA A 217 -38.80 5.35 25.56
C ALA A 217 -39.56 5.81 24.29
N LYS A 218 -38.94 6.59 23.39
CA LYS A 218 -39.63 7.14 22.20
C LYS A 218 -39.03 6.78 20.84
N ALA A 219 -38.04 5.88 20.80
CA ALA A 219 -37.42 5.43 19.54
C ALA A 219 -38.27 4.44 18.72
N ALA A 220 -39.41 3.97 19.25
CA ALA A 220 -40.31 3.07 18.55
C ALA A 220 -41.10 3.71 17.39
N ALA A 221 -41.04 5.05 17.21
CA ALA A 221 -41.87 5.76 16.24
C ALA A 221 -41.14 6.23 14.97
N LEU A 222 -39.84 5.98 14.80
CA LEU A 222 -39.05 6.50 13.66
C LEU A 222 -38.46 5.41 12.75
N GLY A 223 -38.95 4.17 12.84
CA GLY A 223 -38.47 3.02 12.07
C GLY A 223 -38.76 3.03 10.56
N ALA A 224 -39.19 4.14 9.96
CA ALA A 224 -39.71 4.14 8.58
C ALA A 224 -39.03 5.12 7.60
N SER A 225 -37.98 5.88 7.96
CA SER A 225 -37.44 6.90 7.04
C SER A 225 -35.92 7.08 6.99
N ALA A 226 -35.12 6.02 7.18
CA ALA A 226 -33.66 6.11 7.05
C ALA A 226 -33.08 5.04 6.10
N THR A 227 -33.58 4.98 4.86
CA THR A 227 -33.03 4.12 3.79
C THR A 227 -32.17 4.86 2.76
N LYS A 228 -31.71 6.09 3.02
CA LYS A 228 -30.83 6.81 2.08
C LYS A 228 -29.73 7.63 2.76
N ALA A 229 -28.70 6.95 3.25
CA ALA A 229 -27.37 7.53 3.40
C ALA A 229 -26.34 6.41 3.19
N SER A 230 -25.38 6.66 2.29
CA SER A 230 -24.37 5.71 1.80
C SER A 230 -23.70 4.88 2.90
N GLY A 231 -23.74 3.56 2.74
CA GLY A 231 -23.32 2.57 3.74
C GLY A 231 -21.82 2.57 4.12
N ALA A 232 -21.00 3.45 3.55
CA ALA A 232 -19.55 3.51 3.81
C ALA A 232 -19.15 4.44 4.96
N PHE A 233 -19.97 5.44 5.32
CA PHE A 233 -19.62 6.46 6.32
C PHE A 233 -20.42 6.39 7.63
N SER A 234 -21.33 5.41 7.78
CA SER A 234 -21.94 5.13 9.08
C SER A 234 -20.90 4.50 10.01
N LEU A 235 -21.04 4.69 11.34
CA LEU A 235 -20.18 4.02 12.33
C LEU A 235 -20.13 2.50 12.11
N SER A 236 -21.27 1.91 11.71
CA SER A 236 -21.37 0.51 11.31
C SER A 236 -20.55 0.18 10.06
N GLY A 237 -20.59 1.03 9.03
CA GLY A 237 -19.77 0.91 7.82
C GLY A 237 -18.27 0.97 8.11
N ILE A 238 -17.83 1.90 8.97
CA ILE A 238 -16.42 2.06 9.37
C ILE A 238 -15.93 0.84 10.14
N ILE A 239 -16.73 0.35 11.10
CA ILE A 239 -16.40 -0.85 11.89
C ILE A 239 -16.30 -2.08 11.01
N THR A 240 -17.23 -2.22 10.06
CA THR A 240 -17.25 -3.33 9.10
C THR A 240 -16.01 -3.27 8.19
N LEU A 241 -15.65 -2.08 7.69
CA LEU A 241 -14.47 -1.89 6.86
C LEU A 241 -13.17 -2.18 7.63
N LEU A 242 -13.07 -1.75 8.89
CA LEU A 242 -11.92 -2.07 9.75
C LEU A 242 -11.81 -3.57 10.04
N ALA A 243 -12.93 -4.25 10.27
CA ALA A 243 -12.94 -5.70 10.47
C ALA A 243 -12.49 -6.45 9.21
N ILE A 244 -12.96 -6.05 8.02
CA ILE A 244 -12.54 -6.62 6.72
C ILE A 244 -11.06 -6.32 6.44
N ALA A 245 -10.60 -5.10 6.70
CA ALA A 245 -9.22 -4.68 6.45
C ALA A 245 -8.23 -5.21 7.49
N SER A 246 -8.69 -5.71 8.65
CA SER A 246 -7.85 -6.15 9.77
C SER A 246 -6.80 -7.19 9.36
N GLY A 247 -7.15 -8.12 8.46
CA GLY A 247 -6.23 -9.14 7.93
C GLY A 247 -5.06 -8.53 7.13
N PHE A 248 -5.35 -7.55 6.26
CA PHE A 248 -4.32 -6.83 5.49
C PHE A 248 -3.44 -5.95 6.38
N ILE A 249 -4.05 -5.24 7.34
CA ILE A 249 -3.34 -4.40 8.30
C ILE A 249 -2.38 -5.25 9.15
N SER A 250 -2.86 -6.39 9.65
CA SER A 250 -2.03 -7.33 10.42
C SER A 250 -0.89 -7.91 9.59
N ALA A 251 -1.15 -8.31 8.34
CA ALA A 251 -0.11 -8.81 7.42
C ALA A 251 0.96 -7.75 7.12
N PHE A 252 0.56 -6.48 6.91
CA PHE A 252 1.49 -5.37 6.70
C PHE A 252 2.40 -5.13 7.90
N PHE A 253 1.84 -5.06 9.11
CA PHE A 253 2.64 -4.88 10.33
C PHE A 253 3.49 -6.11 10.65
N GLY A 254 3.04 -7.31 10.31
CA GLY A 254 3.83 -8.54 10.37
C GLY A 254 5.04 -8.53 9.43
N LEU A 255 4.84 -8.15 8.16
CA LEU A 255 5.93 -7.97 7.19
C LEU A 255 6.93 -6.91 7.68
N ARG A 256 6.42 -5.76 8.13
CA ARG A 256 7.26 -4.67 8.63
C ARG A 256 8.09 -5.10 9.83
N ALA A 257 7.48 -5.76 10.81
CA ALA A 257 8.19 -6.32 11.95
C ALA A 257 9.26 -7.34 11.51
N GLY A 258 8.93 -8.20 10.56
CA GLY A 258 9.88 -9.17 10.01
C GLY A 258 11.08 -8.51 9.33
N LEU A 259 10.85 -7.47 8.52
CA LEU A 259 11.92 -6.70 7.85
C LEU A 259 12.79 -5.95 8.86
N ASP A 260 12.20 -5.34 9.88
CA ASP A 260 12.95 -4.62 10.93
C ASP A 260 13.88 -5.56 11.73
N GLN A 261 13.62 -6.87 11.76
CA GLN A 261 14.47 -7.88 12.43
C GLN A 261 15.62 -8.43 11.56
N THR A 262 15.57 -8.21 10.25
CA THR A 262 16.59 -8.72 9.32
C THR A 262 17.94 -8.04 9.56
N ARG A 263 19.02 -8.80 9.37
CA ARG A 263 20.41 -8.34 9.47
C ARG A 263 21.17 -8.51 8.17
N THR A 264 20.84 -9.55 7.39
CA THR A 264 21.46 -9.81 6.10
C THR A 264 20.46 -9.71 4.96
N GLU A 265 20.97 -9.45 3.75
CA GLU A 265 20.11 -9.31 2.56
C GLU A 265 19.37 -10.62 2.23
N LYS A 266 19.98 -11.78 2.54
CA LYS A 266 19.33 -13.09 2.36
C LYS A 266 18.12 -13.26 3.27
N GLU A 267 18.20 -12.82 4.53
CA GLU A 267 17.05 -12.85 5.45
C GLU A 267 15.92 -11.94 4.94
N ARG A 268 16.28 -10.75 4.46
CA ARG A 268 15.32 -9.80 3.88
C ARG A 268 14.59 -10.39 2.68
N GLN A 269 15.33 -10.99 1.75
CA GLN A 269 14.76 -11.67 0.59
C GLN A 269 13.87 -12.85 0.99
N LEU A 270 14.26 -13.61 2.01
CA LEU A 270 13.44 -14.72 2.54
C LEU A 270 12.11 -14.20 3.09
N VAL A 271 12.13 -13.16 3.93
CA VAL A 271 10.92 -12.54 4.51
C VAL A 271 9.97 -12.05 3.41
N ILE A 272 10.48 -11.34 2.39
CA ILE A 272 9.68 -10.86 1.27
C ILE A 272 9.07 -12.04 0.49
N ARG A 273 9.88 -13.06 0.17
CA ARG A 273 9.43 -14.24 -0.58
C ARG A 273 8.33 -15.01 0.15
N ILE A 274 8.46 -15.15 1.47
CA ILE A 274 7.44 -15.76 2.32
C ILE A 274 6.12 -15.01 2.22
N VAL A 275 6.13 -13.68 2.41
CA VAL A 275 4.91 -12.88 2.37
C VAL A 275 4.27 -12.91 0.99
N MET A 276 5.06 -12.84 -0.08
CA MET A 276 4.57 -13.01 -1.45
C MET A 276 3.89 -14.36 -1.67
N GLN A 277 4.44 -15.45 -1.10
CA GLN A 277 3.83 -16.79 -1.19
C GLN A 277 2.47 -16.85 -0.47
N PHE A 278 2.35 -16.22 0.70
CA PHE A 278 1.06 -16.14 1.41
C PHE A 278 0.01 -15.33 0.65
N ILE A 279 0.40 -14.18 0.09
CA ILE A 279 -0.49 -13.35 -0.74
C ILE A 279 -0.93 -14.12 -1.98
N LEU A 280 0.01 -14.74 -2.70
CA LEU A 280 -0.30 -15.54 -3.89
C LEU A 280 -1.25 -16.70 -3.57
N ALA A 281 -1.04 -17.40 -2.46
CA ALA A 281 -1.92 -18.48 -2.01
C ALA A 281 -3.35 -17.98 -1.74
N ALA A 282 -3.49 -16.83 -1.07
CA ALA A 282 -4.80 -16.24 -0.80
C ALA A 282 -5.52 -15.78 -2.08
N VAL A 283 -4.78 -15.20 -3.04
CA VAL A 283 -5.32 -14.80 -4.34
C VAL A 283 -5.78 -16.02 -5.14
N LEU A 284 -4.94 -17.05 -5.26
CA LEU A 284 -5.28 -18.28 -5.98
C LEU A 284 -6.49 -18.98 -5.35
N PHE A 285 -6.55 -19.03 -4.01
CA PHE A 285 -7.71 -19.55 -3.30
C PHE A 285 -8.98 -18.77 -3.63
N THR A 286 -8.94 -17.44 -3.55
CA THR A 286 -10.10 -16.59 -3.85
C THR A 286 -10.56 -16.75 -5.30
N LEU A 287 -9.63 -16.77 -6.25
CA LEU A 287 -9.94 -17.01 -7.67
C LEU A 287 -10.51 -18.41 -7.90
N GLY A 288 -9.97 -19.44 -7.25
CA GLY A 288 -10.51 -20.80 -7.31
C GLY A 288 -11.94 -20.88 -6.79
N MET A 289 -12.24 -20.20 -5.67
CA MET A 289 -13.57 -20.13 -5.09
C MET A 289 -14.57 -19.38 -5.98
N LEU A 290 -14.16 -18.23 -6.55
CA LEU A 290 -15.01 -17.47 -7.46
C LEU A 290 -15.24 -18.21 -8.79
N GLY A 291 -14.21 -18.86 -9.33
CA GLY A 291 -14.29 -19.66 -10.55
C GLY A 291 -15.20 -20.88 -10.39
N THR A 292 -15.09 -21.60 -9.27
CA THR A 292 -15.99 -22.73 -8.97
C THR A 292 -17.43 -22.28 -8.80
N LYS A 293 -17.67 -21.13 -8.16
CA LYS A 293 -19.00 -20.50 -8.06
C LYS A 293 -19.56 -20.15 -9.44
N ALA A 294 -18.76 -19.51 -10.30
CA ALA A 294 -19.16 -19.16 -11.66
C ALA A 294 -19.53 -20.40 -12.49
N LEU A 295 -18.71 -21.46 -12.41
CA LEU A 295 -19.00 -22.74 -13.07
C LEU A 295 -20.29 -23.38 -12.57
N ALA A 296 -20.60 -23.28 -11.28
CA ALA A 296 -21.82 -23.83 -10.73
C ALA A 296 -23.09 -23.11 -11.21
N TYR A 297 -23.00 -21.81 -11.53
CA TYR A 297 -24.09 -21.10 -12.22
C TYR A 297 -24.24 -21.52 -13.68
N SER A 298 -23.12 -21.76 -14.38
CA SER A 298 -23.15 -22.22 -15.77
C SER A 298 -23.63 -23.67 -15.93
N PHE A 299 -23.37 -24.53 -14.94
CA PHE A 299 -23.68 -25.96 -14.96
C PHE A 299 -24.48 -26.39 -13.71
N PRO A 300 -25.77 -26.00 -13.60
CA PRO A 300 -26.58 -26.26 -12.41
C PRO A 300 -26.73 -27.76 -12.11
N ALA A 301 -26.75 -28.62 -13.14
CA ALA A 301 -26.82 -30.08 -12.97
C ALA A 301 -25.63 -30.67 -12.17
N GLN A 302 -24.48 -29.97 -12.16
CA GLN A 302 -23.27 -30.40 -11.46
C GLN A 302 -23.00 -29.58 -10.18
N ALA A 303 -23.93 -28.70 -9.78
CA ALA A 303 -23.74 -27.78 -8.65
C ALA A 303 -23.38 -28.52 -7.35
N LYS A 304 -23.95 -29.70 -7.11
CA LYS A 304 -23.64 -30.52 -5.92
C LYS A 304 -22.18 -30.99 -5.90
N LEU A 305 -21.66 -31.45 -7.05
CA LEU A 305 -20.26 -31.85 -7.18
C LEU A 305 -19.34 -30.64 -6.97
N LEU A 306 -19.67 -29.51 -7.58
CA LEU A 306 -18.89 -28.27 -7.45
C LEU A 306 -18.90 -27.71 -6.03
N ALA A 307 -19.99 -27.86 -5.28
CA ALA A 307 -20.04 -27.50 -3.87
C ALA A 307 -19.12 -28.36 -3.01
N TRP A 308 -19.08 -29.68 -3.22
CA TRP A 308 -18.07 -30.54 -2.57
C TRP A 308 -16.65 -30.19 -2.99
N LEU A 309 -16.42 -29.90 -4.27
CA LEU A 309 -15.12 -29.46 -4.78
C LEU A 309 -14.66 -28.13 -4.14
N SER A 310 -15.59 -27.24 -3.82
CA SER A 310 -15.32 -26.01 -3.06
C SER A 310 -14.80 -26.30 -1.65
N GLN A 311 -15.31 -27.35 -0.97
CA GLN A 311 -14.81 -27.76 0.34
C GLN A 311 -13.41 -28.39 0.25
N TYR A 312 -13.14 -29.14 -0.81
CA TYR A 312 -11.78 -29.61 -1.10
C TYR A 312 -10.80 -28.46 -1.32
N TRP A 313 -11.20 -27.38 -2.00
CA TRP A 313 -10.38 -26.16 -2.11
C TRP A 313 -10.05 -25.54 -0.76
N VAL A 314 -11.05 -25.43 0.13
CA VAL A 314 -10.85 -24.93 1.50
C VAL A 314 -9.86 -25.81 2.26
N LEU A 315 -10.00 -27.14 2.17
CA LEU A 315 -9.10 -28.09 2.81
C LEU A 315 -7.66 -27.99 2.25
N ILE A 316 -7.50 -27.95 0.93
CA ILE A 316 -6.20 -27.81 0.27
C ILE A 316 -5.54 -26.49 0.67
N PHE A 317 -6.30 -25.39 0.68
CA PHE A 317 -5.80 -24.10 1.11
C PHE A 317 -5.35 -24.15 2.58
N ALA A 318 -6.17 -24.68 3.48
CA ALA A 318 -5.83 -24.79 4.90
C ALA A 318 -4.55 -25.63 5.13
N LEU A 319 -4.44 -26.79 4.47
CA LEU A 319 -3.27 -27.66 4.56
C LEU A 319 -2.02 -26.99 3.95
N PHE A 320 -2.16 -26.34 2.80
CA PHE A 320 -1.07 -25.63 2.14
C PHE A 320 -0.58 -24.45 2.99
N TYR A 321 -1.49 -23.68 3.57
CA TYR A 321 -1.18 -22.53 4.40
C TYR A 321 -0.52 -22.96 5.72
N PHE A 322 -0.97 -24.07 6.32
CA PHE A 322 -0.31 -24.70 7.46
C PHE A 322 1.11 -25.18 7.12
N TYR A 323 1.27 -25.88 5.98
CA TYR A 323 2.59 -26.29 5.48
C TYR A 323 3.51 -25.08 5.24
N LEU A 324 3.00 -24.02 4.61
CA LEU A 324 3.75 -22.81 4.32
C LEU A 324 4.19 -22.10 5.61
N ALA A 325 3.30 -21.99 6.60
CA ALA A 325 3.62 -21.42 7.91
C ALA A 325 4.70 -22.24 8.66
N ARG A 326 4.61 -23.58 8.63
CA ARG A 326 5.63 -24.45 9.23
C ARG A 326 6.97 -24.31 8.50
N ARG A 327 6.96 -24.37 7.17
CA ARG A 327 8.16 -24.25 6.33
C ARG A 327 8.84 -22.89 6.50
N MET A 328 8.05 -21.82 6.61
CA MET A 328 8.50 -20.47 6.91
C MET A 328 9.29 -20.43 8.21
N LEU A 329 8.69 -20.90 9.31
CA LEU A 329 9.31 -20.89 10.64
C LEU A 329 10.61 -21.70 10.65
N GLN A 330 10.64 -22.85 9.98
CA GLN A 330 11.84 -23.69 9.87
C GLN A 330 12.96 -23.02 9.06
N LYS A 331 12.63 -22.49 7.88
CA LYS A 331 13.63 -21.83 7.02
C LYS A 331 14.20 -20.56 7.65
N GLN A 332 13.36 -19.78 8.34
CA GLN A 332 13.84 -18.59 9.05
C GLN A 332 14.84 -18.96 10.14
N ARG A 333 14.54 -19.99 10.94
CA ARG A 333 15.47 -20.49 11.99
C ARG A 333 16.80 -20.96 11.41
N GLN A 334 16.75 -21.80 10.38
CA GLN A 334 17.95 -22.35 9.75
C GLN A 334 18.82 -21.27 9.10
N LEU A 335 18.19 -20.34 8.37
CA LEU A 335 18.92 -19.24 7.73
C LEU A 335 19.56 -18.32 8.76
N ARG A 336 18.84 -17.95 9.83
CA ARG A 336 19.36 -17.09 10.91
C ARG A 336 20.59 -17.71 11.57
N MET A 337 20.54 -19.02 11.84
CA MET A 337 21.68 -19.78 12.39
C MET A 337 22.87 -19.77 11.44
N GLN A 338 22.66 -20.07 10.15
CA GLN A 338 23.72 -20.07 9.14
C GLN A 338 24.36 -18.68 9.01
N GLU A 339 23.57 -17.63 8.87
CA GLU A 339 24.07 -16.28 8.69
C GLU A 339 24.83 -15.79 9.92
N ARG A 340 24.46 -16.21 11.14
CA ARG A 340 25.24 -15.91 12.35
C ARG A 340 26.61 -16.59 12.36
N ILE A 341 26.74 -17.79 11.79
CA ILE A 341 28.03 -18.50 11.64
C ILE A 341 28.88 -17.84 10.55
N PHE A 342 28.27 -17.49 9.40
CA PHE A 342 28.99 -16.99 8.23
C PHE A 342 29.28 -15.49 8.26
N GLN A 343 28.47 -14.69 8.97
CA GLN A 343 28.57 -13.22 9.04
C GLN A 343 28.33 -12.70 10.46
N PRO A 344 29.17 -13.09 11.45
CA PRO A 344 28.96 -12.72 12.85
C PRO A 344 28.95 -11.20 13.07
N GLU A 345 29.71 -10.42 12.30
CA GLU A 345 29.75 -8.95 12.36
C GLU A 345 28.41 -8.26 12.02
N SER A 346 27.49 -8.95 11.34
CA SER A 346 26.16 -8.42 11.03
C SER A 346 25.20 -8.48 12.23
N PHE A 347 25.56 -9.19 13.30
CA PHE A 347 24.72 -9.39 14.49
C PHE A 347 25.33 -8.67 15.70
N ALA A 348 24.54 -7.83 16.36
CA ALA A 348 24.98 -7.20 17.60
C ALA A 348 24.94 -8.21 18.77
N GLN A 349 25.77 -8.04 19.81
CA GLN A 349 25.64 -8.80 21.06
C GLN A 349 24.23 -8.68 21.67
N GLU A 350 23.55 -7.57 21.44
CA GLU A 350 22.20 -7.33 21.92
C GLU A 350 21.12 -8.05 21.09
N ASP A 351 21.48 -8.66 19.95
CA ASP A 351 20.61 -9.56 19.18
C ASP A 351 20.63 -11.01 19.74
N LEU A 352 21.43 -11.27 20.78
CA LEU A 352 21.50 -12.58 21.43
C LEU A 352 20.18 -12.93 22.13
N LYS A 353 19.97 -14.23 22.27
CA LYS A 353 18.86 -14.82 23.04
C LYS A 353 18.93 -14.37 24.51
N ASP A 354 17.76 -14.28 25.15
CA ASP A 354 17.60 -13.92 26.57
C ASP A 354 18.12 -12.51 26.95
N THR A 355 18.30 -11.63 25.97
CA THR A 355 18.62 -10.22 26.21
C THR A 355 17.33 -9.42 26.43
N LYS A 356 17.41 -8.31 27.18
CA LYS A 356 16.28 -7.38 27.38
C LYS A 356 15.74 -6.79 26.06
N ARG A 357 16.55 -6.84 24.99
CA ARG A 357 16.24 -6.36 23.65
C ARG A 357 15.44 -7.40 22.86
N SER A 358 15.84 -8.68 22.93
CA SER A 358 15.22 -9.80 22.21
C SER A 358 13.91 -10.29 22.85
N GLU A 359 13.77 -10.17 24.18
CA GLU A 359 12.65 -10.71 24.92
C GLU A 359 12.25 -9.80 26.09
N PHE A 360 10.96 -9.76 26.39
CA PHE A 360 10.40 -9.10 27.56
C PHE A 360 9.60 -10.09 28.41
N LYS A 361 10.03 -10.27 29.65
CA LYS A 361 9.34 -11.04 30.69
C LYS A 361 9.01 -10.10 31.85
N SER A 362 7.74 -10.04 32.23
CA SER A 362 7.31 -9.24 33.38
C SER A 362 7.86 -9.80 34.69
N LYS A 363 8.21 -8.92 35.62
CA LYS A 363 8.59 -9.32 36.99
C LYS A 363 7.42 -9.88 37.79
N LEU A 364 6.20 -9.40 37.51
CA LEU A 364 4.99 -9.92 38.12
C LEU A 364 4.74 -11.34 37.59
N THR A 365 4.64 -12.30 38.49
CA THR A 365 4.29 -13.69 38.20
C THR A 365 3.02 -14.05 38.94
N LEU A 366 2.12 -14.75 38.27
CA LEU A 366 0.87 -15.28 38.81
C LEU A 366 0.91 -16.79 38.62
N PHE A 367 0.82 -17.55 39.72
CA PHE A 367 0.94 -19.02 39.74
C PHE A 367 2.24 -19.55 39.10
N GLY A 368 3.36 -18.84 39.32
CA GLY A 368 4.67 -19.22 38.75
C GLY A 368 4.83 -18.92 37.25
N VAL A 369 3.83 -18.29 36.63
CA VAL A 369 3.87 -17.89 35.21
C VAL A 369 3.93 -16.36 35.11
N PRO A 370 4.79 -15.78 34.25
CA PRO A 370 4.85 -14.32 34.08
C PRO A 370 3.52 -13.76 33.57
N LEU A 371 3.13 -12.58 34.06
CA LEU A 371 1.95 -11.86 33.59
C LEU A 371 2.06 -11.56 32.07
N VAL A 372 3.21 -11.06 31.63
CA VAL A 372 3.45 -10.69 30.22
C VAL A 372 4.77 -11.29 29.76
N HIS A 373 4.73 -11.98 28.63
CA HIS A 373 5.90 -12.58 27.99
C HIS A 373 5.86 -12.34 26.48
N VAL A 374 6.75 -11.48 25.96
CA VAL A 374 6.81 -11.12 24.54
C VAL A 374 8.20 -11.36 23.98
N GLN A 375 8.27 -12.07 22.86
CA GLN A 375 9.50 -12.28 22.09
C GLN A 375 9.51 -11.38 20.86
N PHE A 376 10.55 -10.58 20.70
CA PHE A 376 10.71 -9.62 19.60
C PHE A 376 11.75 -10.05 18.56
N ALA A 377 12.69 -10.91 18.93
CA ALA A 377 13.70 -11.43 18.02
C ALA A 377 13.15 -12.50 17.07
N MET A 378 13.82 -12.66 15.93
CA MET A 378 13.55 -13.76 15.03
C MET A 378 13.78 -15.10 15.76
N PRO A 379 12.92 -16.10 15.53
CA PRO A 379 13.08 -17.40 16.18
C PRO A 379 14.33 -18.11 15.66
N GLU A 380 15.12 -18.67 16.58
CA GLU A 380 16.26 -19.57 16.30
C GLU A 380 15.91 -21.01 16.72
N GLU A 381 16.78 -21.98 16.42
CA GLU A 381 16.52 -23.41 16.64
C GLU A 381 16.23 -23.75 18.12
N ASP A 382 16.95 -23.09 19.04
CA ASP A 382 16.80 -23.27 20.48
C ASP A 382 15.75 -22.34 21.14
N TYR A 383 14.96 -21.59 20.36
CA TYR A 383 13.96 -20.68 20.94
C TYR A 383 12.77 -21.47 21.50
N ARG A 384 12.56 -21.31 22.81
CA ARG A 384 11.36 -21.80 23.49
C ARG A 384 10.18 -20.88 23.20
N PRO A 385 8.96 -21.41 23.17
CA PRO A 385 7.77 -20.59 22.96
C PRO A 385 7.59 -19.55 24.08
N ALA A 386 7.02 -18.41 23.75
CA ALA A 386 6.63 -17.41 24.76
C ALA A 386 5.48 -17.97 25.60
N ILE A 387 5.67 -18.11 26.91
CA ILE A 387 4.67 -18.62 27.87
C ILE A 387 4.38 -17.54 28.91
N GLY A 388 3.12 -17.12 29.02
CA GLY A 388 2.68 -16.08 29.96
C GLY A 388 1.16 -16.08 30.14
N TRP A 389 0.64 -15.22 31.02
CA TRP A 389 -0.80 -14.91 31.02
C TRP A 389 -1.20 -14.20 29.72
N ILE A 390 -0.35 -13.25 29.32
CA ILE A 390 -0.38 -12.53 28.06
C ILE A 390 0.92 -12.85 27.32
N ALA A 391 0.84 -13.59 26.21
CA ALA A 391 2.00 -14.09 25.48
C ALA A 391 2.05 -13.59 24.03
N GLY A 392 3.23 -13.17 23.55
CA GLY A 392 3.40 -12.62 22.19
C GLY A 392 4.67 -13.09 21.49
N GLY A 393 4.61 -13.42 20.20
CA GLY A 393 5.80 -13.73 19.40
C GLY A 393 5.53 -14.65 18.20
N SER A 394 6.57 -15.27 17.63
CA SER A 394 6.38 -16.23 16.52
C SER A 394 5.62 -17.49 16.94
N TYR A 395 5.81 -17.93 18.18
CA TYR A 395 5.09 -19.04 18.80
C TYR A 395 4.78 -18.68 20.26
N ALA A 396 3.51 -18.51 20.59
CA ALA A 396 3.06 -18.01 21.88
C ALA A 396 1.98 -18.91 22.50
N LYS A 397 2.14 -19.20 23.79
CA LYS A 397 1.16 -19.93 24.62
C LYS A 397 0.74 -19.03 25.78
N GLY A 398 -0.52 -18.60 25.75
CA GLY A 398 -1.12 -17.72 26.75
C GLY A 398 -2.08 -18.48 27.65
N LEU A 399 -2.08 -18.20 28.96
CA LEU A 399 -3.17 -18.68 29.84
C LEU A 399 -4.47 -17.89 29.66
N LEU A 400 -4.38 -16.61 29.29
CA LEU A 400 -5.53 -15.76 29.04
C LEU A 400 -5.55 -15.29 27.58
N PHE A 401 -4.43 -14.72 27.12
CA PHE A 401 -4.31 -14.11 25.81
C PHE A 401 -3.00 -14.48 25.13
N ALA A 402 -3.05 -14.81 23.83
CA ALA A 402 -1.85 -14.98 23.02
C ALA A 402 -1.99 -14.31 21.65
N TRP A 403 -0.92 -13.68 21.16
CA TRP A 403 -0.85 -13.21 19.77
C TRP A 403 0.45 -13.61 19.07
N GLY A 404 0.40 -13.84 17.75
CA GLY A 404 1.61 -14.23 17.05
C GLY A 404 1.47 -14.95 15.72
N GLY A 405 2.56 -15.62 15.30
CA GLY A 405 2.53 -16.56 14.20
C GLY A 405 1.65 -17.76 14.53
N VAL A 406 2.03 -18.50 15.57
CA VAL A 406 1.20 -19.54 16.19
C VAL A 406 0.82 -19.09 17.59
N ALA A 407 -0.49 -18.96 17.86
CA ALA A 407 -1.02 -18.49 19.14
C ALA A 407 -1.98 -19.52 19.74
N ILE A 408 -1.72 -19.94 20.98
CA ILE A 408 -2.55 -20.90 21.70
C ILE A 408 -2.95 -20.29 23.05
N ALA A 409 -4.23 -19.95 23.22
CA ALA A 409 -4.78 -19.35 24.44
C ALA A 409 -6.32 -19.33 24.38
N PRO A 410 -7.04 -19.16 25.50
CA PRO A 410 -8.49 -18.97 25.48
C PRO A 410 -8.93 -17.84 24.55
N ILE A 411 -8.20 -16.72 24.53
CA ILE A 411 -8.33 -15.68 23.51
C ILE A 411 -7.03 -15.66 22.70
N SER A 412 -7.08 -16.03 21.43
CA SER A 412 -5.89 -16.16 20.58
C SER A 412 -6.01 -15.39 19.27
N VAL A 413 -4.92 -14.71 18.87
CA VAL A 413 -4.85 -13.92 17.63
C VAL A 413 -3.59 -14.28 16.83
N GLY A 414 -3.70 -14.84 15.62
CA GLY A 414 -2.48 -15.15 14.88
C GLY A 414 -2.65 -15.68 13.47
N ILE A 415 -1.55 -16.11 12.84
CA ILE A 415 -1.63 -16.80 11.54
C ILE A 415 -2.36 -18.14 11.74
N ILE A 416 -1.90 -18.92 12.73
CA ILE A 416 -2.56 -20.10 13.25
C ILE A 416 -2.96 -19.80 14.69
N SER A 417 -4.26 -19.84 14.98
CA SER A 417 -4.80 -19.53 16.30
C SER A 417 -5.63 -20.71 16.82
N VAL A 418 -5.50 -21.01 18.11
CA VAL A 418 -6.25 -22.08 18.80
C VAL A 418 -6.73 -21.55 20.15
N GLY A 419 -8.05 -21.55 20.38
CA GLY A 419 -8.64 -21.00 21.59
C GLY A 419 -10.13 -21.20 21.77
N VAL A 420 -10.72 -20.59 22.81
CA VAL A 420 -12.18 -20.46 22.93
C VAL A 420 -12.66 -19.40 21.93
N LEU A 421 -12.01 -18.23 21.96
CA LEU A 421 -12.10 -17.19 20.94
C LEU A 421 -10.80 -17.19 20.13
N SER A 422 -10.91 -17.56 18.85
CA SER A 422 -9.75 -17.71 17.95
C SER A 422 -9.90 -16.76 16.77
N ILE A 423 -8.90 -15.91 16.52
CA ILE A 423 -8.89 -14.97 15.39
C ILE A 423 -7.61 -15.18 14.58
N GLY A 424 -7.72 -15.60 13.32
CA GLY A 424 -6.52 -15.81 12.52
C GLY A 424 -6.72 -16.16 11.06
N ALA A 425 -5.63 -16.35 10.32
CA ALA A 425 -5.76 -16.85 8.94
C ALA A 425 -6.36 -18.26 8.93
N ILE A 426 -5.88 -19.12 9.85
CA ILE A 426 -6.52 -20.37 10.23
C ILE A 426 -6.84 -20.30 11.73
N GLY A 427 -8.12 -20.39 12.08
CA GLY A 427 -8.60 -20.38 13.46
C GLY A 427 -9.24 -21.71 13.86
N PHE A 428 -8.97 -22.13 15.11
CA PHE A 428 -9.61 -23.29 15.73
C PHE A 428 -10.20 -22.88 17.08
N GLY A 429 -11.51 -23.03 17.27
CA GLY A 429 -12.08 -22.74 18.58
C GLY A 429 -13.57 -22.94 18.75
N VAL A 430 -14.10 -22.50 19.89
CA VAL A 430 -15.56 -22.46 20.10
C VAL A 430 -16.17 -21.38 19.21
N LEU A 431 -15.60 -20.18 19.27
CA LEU A 431 -15.89 -19.04 18.42
C LEU A 431 -14.64 -18.74 17.60
N SER A 432 -14.64 -19.15 16.32
CA SER A 432 -13.49 -19.00 15.43
C SER A 432 -13.78 -17.97 14.34
N MET A 433 -12.83 -17.07 14.07
CA MET A 433 -12.92 -16.05 13.05
C MET A 433 -11.65 -16.02 12.18
N GLY A 434 -11.79 -16.02 10.85
CA GLY A 434 -10.59 -16.05 9.99
C GLY A 434 -10.78 -16.15 8.49
N THR A 435 -9.68 -16.38 7.76
CA THR A 435 -9.79 -16.76 6.33
C THR A 435 -10.39 -18.16 6.24
N VAL A 436 -9.88 -19.10 7.03
CA VAL A 436 -10.50 -20.39 7.31
C VAL A 436 -10.76 -20.49 8.81
N ALA A 437 -12.03 -20.51 9.19
CA ALA A 437 -12.44 -20.68 10.58
C ALA A 437 -12.99 -22.08 10.80
N ILE A 438 -12.52 -22.76 11.85
CA ILE A 438 -12.99 -24.10 12.24
C ILE A 438 -13.45 -24.03 13.70
N GLY A 439 -14.73 -24.30 13.97
CA GLY A 439 -15.24 -24.19 15.33
C GLY A 439 -16.70 -24.56 15.55
N LEU A 440 -17.25 -24.31 16.74
CA LEU A 440 -18.69 -24.48 16.96
C LEU A 440 -19.47 -23.37 16.23
N LEU A 441 -19.03 -22.13 16.43
CA LEU A 441 -19.46 -20.94 15.72
C LEU A 441 -18.28 -20.43 14.89
N ALA A 442 -18.37 -20.53 13.56
CA ALA A 442 -17.28 -20.19 12.66
C ALA A 442 -17.64 -19.03 11.73
N PHE A 443 -16.75 -18.04 11.62
CA PHE A 443 -16.93 -16.84 10.80
C PHE A 443 -15.72 -16.63 9.90
N GLY A 444 -15.91 -16.42 8.59
CA GLY A 444 -14.74 -16.18 7.75
C GLY A 444 -14.95 -16.03 6.25
N ALA A 445 -13.84 -16.05 5.50
CA ALA A 445 -13.95 -16.25 4.05
C ALA A 445 -14.45 -17.66 3.75
N SER A 446 -13.95 -18.63 4.51
CA SER A 446 -14.52 -19.96 4.62
C SER A 446 -14.66 -20.42 6.06
N ALA A 447 -15.73 -21.14 6.36
CA ALA A 447 -16.10 -21.50 7.72
C ALA A 447 -16.57 -22.96 7.80
N ILE A 448 -16.06 -23.70 8.78
CA ILE A 448 -16.47 -25.08 9.08
C ILE A 448 -16.91 -25.13 10.54
N GLY A 449 -18.13 -25.57 10.81
CA GLY A 449 -18.60 -25.66 12.19
C GLY A 449 -19.98 -26.22 12.41
N ILE A 450 -20.52 -26.08 13.62
CA ILE A 450 -21.94 -26.40 13.88
C ILE A 450 -22.82 -25.36 13.20
N LYS A 451 -22.51 -24.08 13.46
CA LYS A 451 -23.07 -22.95 12.72
C LYS A 451 -21.94 -22.18 12.05
N ALA A 452 -22.05 -21.98 10.74
CA ALA A 452 -20.99 -21.42 9.92
C ALA A 452 -21.47 -20.22 9.10
N TRP A 453 -20.78 -19.09 9.22
CA TRP A 453 -21.02 -17.89 8.42
C TRP A 453 -19.80 -17.55 7.59
N SER A 454 -19.98 -17.42 6.29
CA SER A 454 -18.86 -17.10 5.41
C SER A 454 -19.22 -16.23 4.21
N SER A 455 -18.20 -15.70 3.54
CA SER A 455 -18.39 -14.98 2.28
C SER A 455 -18.22 -15.87 1.04
N LEU A 456 -17.36 -16.90 1.08
CA LEU A 456 -17.06 -17.76 -0.08
C LEU A 456 -17.59 -19.19 0.06
N SER A 457 -17.36 -19.84 1.21
CA SER A 457 -17.79 -21.22 1.42
C SER A 457 -17.97 -21.60 2.88
N SER A 458 -19.13 -22.13 3.22
CA SER A 458 -19.44 -22.62 4.57
C SER A 458 -19.88 -24.07 4.56
N LEU A 459 -19.42 -24.80 5.58
CA LEU A 459 -19.82 -26.14 5.92
C LEU A 459 -20.30 -26.16 7.37
N GLY A 460 -21.61 -26.14 7.54
CA GLY A 460 -22.29 -26.24 8.84
C GLY A 460 -22.73 -27.67 9.12
N TRP A 461 -22.77 -28.07 10.39
CA TRP A 461 -23.49 -29.28 10.78
C TRP A 461 -24.99 -29.00 10.88
N GLU A 462 -25.37 -28.00 11.67
CA GLU A 462 -26.76 -27.56 11.85
C GLU A 462 -27.12 -26.52 10.79
N SER A 463 -26.31 -25.45 10.68
CA SER A 463 -26.66 -24.33 9.81
C SER A 463 -25.47 -23.67 9.13
N ALA A 464 -25.67 -23.18 7.90
CA ALA A 464 -24.62 -22.54 7.10
C ALA A 464 -25.13 -21.33 6.31
N ILE A 465 -24.45 -20.17 6.43
CA ILE A 465 -24.63 -19.02 5.53
C ILE A 465 -23.38 -18.79 4.69
N SER A 466 -23.57 -18.56 3.39
CA SER A 466 -22.47 -18.15 2.50
C SER A 466 -22.90 -17.24 1.37
N GLY A 467 -22.05 -16.26 1.03
CA GLY A 467 -22.14 -15.54 -0.24
C GLY A 467 -21.77 -16.39 -1.47
N GLY A 468 -21.20 -17.58 -1.28
CA GLY A 468 -20.90 -18.57 -2.31
C GLY A 468 -21.59 -19.90 -2.02
N PHE A 469 -20.83 -20.91 -1.59
CA PHE A 469 -21.35 -22.25 -1.30
C PHE A 469 -21.74 -22.39 0.17
N ALA A 470 -22.95 -22.85 0.46
CA ALA A 470 -23.42 -23.16 1.81
C ALA A 470 -23.88 -24.61 1.87
N ILE A 471 -23.28 -25.42 2.73
CA ILE A 471 -23.65 -26.83 2.93
C ILE A 471 -23.95 -27.04 4.41
N ALA A 472 -25.13 -27.56 4.75
CA ALA A 472 -25.53 -27.94 6.10
C ALA A 472 -26.46 -29.15 6.10
N ASN A 473 -26.72 -29.76 7.26
CA ASN A 473 -27.77 -30.77 7.38
C ASN A 473 -29.14 -30.08 7.43
N ASP A 474 -29.37 -29.19 8.39
CA ASP A 474 -30.72 -28.69 8.68
C ASP A 474 -31.04 -27.45 7.82
N ALA A 475 -30.23 -26.40 7.89
CA ALA A 475 -30.53 -25.12 7.22
C ALA A 475 -29.32 -24.50 6.48
N ALA A 476 -29.48 -24.17 5.20
CA ALA A 476 -28.46 -23.48 4.43
C ALA A 476 -29.00 -22.28 3.66
N VAL A 477 -28.31 -21.14 3.75
CA VAL A 477 -28.64 -19.91 3.02
C VAL A 477 -27.42 -19.44 2.23
N GLY A 478 -27.57 -19.29 0.92
CA GLY A 478 -26.48 -18.79 0.10
C GLY A 478 -26.74 -18.85 -1.40
N ALA A 479 -25.75 -18.40 -2.16
CA ALA A 479 -25.79 -18.42 -3.62
C ALA A 479 -26.02 -19.84 -4.17
N ILE A 480 -25.32 -20.82 -3.60
CA ILE A 480 -25.48 -22.25 -3.89
C ILE A 480 -25.61 -22.96 -2.54
N ALA A 481 -26.83 -23.36 -2.18
CA ALA A 481 -27.15 -23.91 -0.87
C ALA A 481 -27.60 -25.37 -0.96
N PHE A 482 -27.12 -26.21 -0.04
CA PHE A 482 -27.53 -27.60 0.12
C PHE A 482 -27.79 -27.90 1.61
N ALA A 483 -29.04 -28.19 1.95
CA ALA A 483 -29.53 -28.63 3.26
C ALA A 483 -30.94 -29.23 3.10
N GLU A 484 -31.52 -29.77 4.18
CA GLU A 484 -32.96 -30.09 4.23
C GLU A 484 -33.80 -28.85 3.91
N GLU A 485 -33.49 -27.73 4.57
CA GLU A 485 -34.08 -26.42 4.31
C GLU A 485 -33.03 -25.50 3.62
N ALA A 486 -33.11 -25.41 2.29
CA ALA A 486 -32.18 -24.61 1.49
C ALA A 486 -32.85 -23.34 0.93
N ASN A 487 -32.34 -22.17 1.30
CA ASN A 487 -32.83 -20.85 0.86
C ASN A 487 -34.32 -20.54 1.17
N THR A 488 -34.95 -21.33 2.04
CA THR A 488 -36.33 -21.12 2.51
C THR A 488 -36.39 -20.04 3.60
N GLU A 489 -37.59 -19.60 3.94
CA GLU A 489 -37.81 -18.63 5.02
C GLU A 489 -37.47 -19.23 6.39
N ILE A 490 -37.82 -20.51 6.60
CA ILE A 490 -37.44 -21.32 7.77
C ILE A 490 -35.92 -21.37 7.90
N ALA A 491 -35.19 -21.63 6.80
CA ALA A 491 -33.73 -21.60 6.81
C ALA A 491 -33.19 -20.24 7.26
N ARG A 492 -33.77 -19.13 6.78
CA ARG A 492 -33.34 -17.78 7.18
C ARG A 492 -33.58 -17.52 8.66
N GLU A 493 -34.64 -18.05 9.27
CA GLU A 493 -34.88 -17.94 10.71
C GLU A 493 -33.90 -18.82 11.51
N LEU A 494 -33.69 -20.07 11.10
CA LEU A 494 -32.79 -21.01 11.79
C LEU A 494 -31.33 -20.56 11.78
N VAL A 495 -30.90 -19.90 10.70
CA VAL A 495 -29.52 -19.42 10.59
C VAL A 495 -29.34 -18.00 11.16
N GLN A 496 -30.43 -17.31 11.53
CA GLN A 496 -30.35 -16.05 12.24
C GLN A 496 -29.95 -16.28 13.71
N LEU A 497 -28.77 -15.80 14.08
CA LEU A 497 -28.46 -15.55 15.49
C LEU A 497 -29.19 -14.27 15.91
N ALA A 498 -30.25 -14.36 16.72
CA ALA A 498 -30.95 -13.18 17.25
C ALA A 498 -30.00 -12.21 17.99
N TRP A 499 -29.00 -12.75 18.70
CA TRP A 499 -27.96 -11.96 19.39
C TRP A 499 -26.97 -11.27 18.44
N PHE A 500 -26.70 -11.90 17.30
CA PHE A 500 -26.24 -11.33 16.03
C PHE A 500 -26.60 -9.86 15.74
N GLN A 501 -27.89 -9.72 15.41
CA GLN A 501 -28.67 -8.55 14.95
C GLN A 501 -28.53 -7.34 15.86
N GLU A 502 -28.73 -7.54 17.15
CA GLU A 502 -28.79 -6.43 18.10
C GLU A 502 -27.41 -5.82 18.42
N PHE A 503 -26.31 -6.58 18.24
CA PHE A 503 -24.99 -6.18 18.73
C PHE A 503 -23.87 -6.11 17.67
N HIS A 504 -24.14 -6.40 16.39
CA HIS A 504 -23.14 -6.55 15.29
C HIS A 504 -21.90 -5.65 15.33
N HIS A 505 -22.03 -4.38 15.68
CA HIS A 505 -20.94 -3.42 15.61
C HIS A 505 -19.92 -3.57 16.77
N TRP A 506 -20.34 -3.97 17.97
CA TRP A 506 -19.43 -4.07 19.11
C TRP A 506 -18.44 -5.25 19.01
N PRO A 507 -18.86 -6.47 18.65
CA PRO A 507 -17.95 -7.59 18.42
C PRO A 507 -16.97 -7.34 17.27
N LEU A 508 -17.43 -6.74 16.17
CA LEU A 508 -16.57 -6.40 15.03
C LEU A 508 -15.52 -5.33 15.40
N ALA A 509 -15.92 -4.31 16.16
CA ALA A 509 -14.99 -3.29 16.65
C ALA A 509 -13.97 -3.87 17.64
N LEU A 510 -14.44 -4.70 18.59
CA LEU A 510 -13.57 -5.41 19.53
C LEU A 510 -12.56 -6.28 18.80
N LEU A 511 -13.00 -7.01 17.76
CA LEU A 511 -12.13 -7.85 16.95
C LEU A 511 -11.07 -7.04 16.19
N ALA A 512 -11.48 -5.97 15.51
CA ALA A 512 -10.56 -5.09 14.81
C ALA A 512 -9.50 -4.52 15.78
N ILE A 513 -9.91 -4.09 16.98
CA ILE A 513 -9.00 -3.61 18.02
C ILE A 513 -8.04 -4.72 18.49
N MET A 514 -8.56 -5.91 18.78
CA MET A 514 -7.79 -7.06 19.27
C MET A 514 -6.78 -7.60 18.25
N VAL A 515 -7.01 -7.38 16.96
CA VAL A 515 -6.06 -7.76 15.90
C VAL A 515 -5.08 -6.63 15.58
N ILE A 516 -5.59 -5.41 15.38
CA ILE A 516 -4.79 -4.31 14.84
C ILE A 516 -3.87 -3.74 15.92
N VAL A 517 -4.36 -3.50 17.14
CA VAL A 517 -3.58 -2.83 18.18
C VAL A 517 -2.36 -3.65 18.60
N PRO A 518 -2.47 -4.95 18.91
CA PRO A 518 -1.29 -5.77 19.23
C PRO A 518 -0.28 -5.84 18.10
N SER A 519 -0.72 -5.94 16.83
CA SER A 519 0.17 -5.97 15.66
C SER A 519 0.94 -4.66 15.47
N ILE A 520 0.28 -3.50 15.64
CA ILE A 520 0.93 -2.18 15.58
C ILE A 520 1.94 -2.03 16.72
N LEU A 521 1.53 -2.34 17.95
CA LEU A 521 2.38 -2.23 19.14
C LEU A 521 3.60 -3.15 19.01
N TYR A 522 3.39 -4.37 18.53
CA TYR A 522 4.46 -5.32 18.27
C TYR A 522 5.45 -4.79 17.23
N ALA A 523 4.98 -4.37 16.05
CA ALA A 523 5.85 -3.83 15.01
C ALA A 523 6.62 -2.57 15.48
N ARG A 524 5.97 -1.67 16.23
CA ARG A 524 6.62 -0.50 16.81
C ARG A 524 7.71 -0.90 17.81
N ASN A 525 7.44 -1.84 18.71
CA ASN A 525 8.40 -2.32 19.69
C ASN A 525 9.57 -3.06 19.04
N VAL A 526 9.29 -3.88 18.02
CA VAL A 526 10.32 -4.53 17.19
C VAL A 526 11.20 -3.48 16.53
N ARG A 527 10.64 -2.40 15.99
CA ARG A 527 11.46 -1.33 15.38
C ARG A 527 12.32 -0.59 16.42
N GLN A 528 11.75 -0.27 17.58
CA GLN A 528 12.48 0.45 18.63
C GLN A 528 13.60 -0.40 19.23
N ARG A 529 13.34 -1.69 19.41
CA ARG A 529 14.28 -2.64 20.01
C ARG A 529 15.20 -3.23 18.97
N MET A 530 14.70 -3.81 17.91
CA MET A 530 15.47 -4.64 16.98
C MET A 530 15.90 -3.93 15.69
N ALA A 531 15.65 -2.63 15.48
CA ALA A 531 16.16 -1.98 14.27
C ALA A 531 17.70 -2.05 14.21
N PRO A 532 18.27 -2.24 13.00
CA PRO A 532 19.71 -2.23 12.83
C PRO A 532 20.29 -0.90 13.32
N PRO A 533 21.49 -0.90 13.93
CA PRO A 533 22.17 0.34 14.28
C PRO A 533 22.28 1.19 13.02
N ARG A 534 21.89 2.47 13.09
CA ARG A 534 22.08 3.39 11.96
C ARG A 534 23.57 3.46 11.68
N ARG A 535 24.01 2.83 10.59
CA ARG A 535 25.36 2.99 10.04
C ARG A 535 25.54 4.41 9.52
#